data_AF-A0A2S5W6T3-F1
#
_entry.id   AF-A0A2S5W6T3-F1
#
_cell.length_a   1.000
_cell.length_b   1.000
_cell.length_c   1.000
_cell.angle_alpha   90.00
_cell.angle_beta   90.00
_cell.angle_gamma   90.00
#
_symmetry.space_group_name_H-M   'P 1'
#
loop_
_entity.id
_entity.type
_entity.pdbx_description
1 polymer ?
#
loop_
_entity_poly.entity_id
_entity_poly.type
_entity_poly.pdbx_seq_one_letter_code
_entity_poly.pdbx_strand_id
1 'polypeptide(L)'
;MALIASTPFADSFGTFPLNDPAVIGSPGTDYAFPAGSIPPTAAPSGASLAEQLAAVTELRCVWRDPGADITPMRIEIATVEPALATEYLGSLPGEGYTCPPATGEATVCSKDSQDTRYAVPVSSTAFLRDHTFIRVEQANVPTTDLLGTLQTKIWG
;
A
#
# COMPACT_ATOMS: atom_id res chain seq x y z
N MET A 1 16.03 2.81 13.98
CA MET A 1 15.38 1.75 14.76
C MET A 1 14.05 1.48 14.06
N ALA A 2 13.99 0.42 13.26
CA ALA A 2 12.86 0.16 12.37
C ALA A 2 11.68 -0.41 13.16
N LEU A 3 10.53 0.26 13.07
CA LEU A 3 9.28 -0.11 13.77
C LEU A 3 8.69 -1.45 13.27
N ILE A 4 9.20 -2.01 12.17
CA ILE A 4 8.88 -3.36 11.67
C ILE A 4 9.95 -4.41 12.08
N ALA A 5 11.11 -4.00 12.62
CA ALA A 5 12.24 -4.91 12.82
C ALA A 5 12.26 -5.69 14.16
N SER A 6 11.19 -5.66 14.97
CA SER A 6 11.16 -6.42 16.23
C SER A 6 9.99 -7.39 16.40
N THR A 7 9.09 -7.47 15.43
CA THR A 7 8.07 -8.53 15.36
C THR A 7 8.08 -9.12 13.96
N PRO A 8 8.29 -10.45 13.78
CA PRO A 8 8.18 -11.04 12.45
C PRO A 8 6.78 -10.75 11.90
N PHE A 9 6.70 -10.44 10.60
CA PHE A 9 5.46 -10.22 9.84
C PHE A 9 4.27 -11.11 10.26
N ALA A 10 4.54 -12.39 10.57
CA ALA A 10 3.54 -13.35 11.03
C ALA A 10 2.81 -12.90 12.32
N ASP A 11 3.49 -12.22 13.23
CA ASP A 11 2.93 -11.78 14.51
C ASP A 11 1.96 -10.59 14.32
N SER A 12 2.26 -9.68 13.38
CA SER A 12 1.42 -8.50 13.11
C SER A 12 0.31 -8.77 12.09
N PHE A 13 0.61 -9.56 11.06
CA PHE A 13 -0.25 -9.74 9.88
C PHE A 13 -0.51 -11.21 9.50
N GLY A 14 0.03 -12.19 10.23
CA GLY A 14 -0.09 -13.61 9.86
C GLY A 14 -1.53 -14.14 9.81
N THR A 15 -2.49 -13.43 10.41
CA THR A 15 -3.92 -13.75 10.32
C THR A 15 -4.68 -12.91 9.29
N PHE A 16 -4.04 -11.96 8.61
CA PHE A 16 -4.71 -11.26 7.50
C PHE A 16 -4.88 -12.26 6.36
N PRO A 17 -6.13 -12.51 5.93
CA PRO A 17 -6.38 -13.52 4.91
C PRO A 17 -5.90 -12.97 3.58
N LEU A 18 -4.62 -13.16 3.25
CA LEU A 18 -4.14 -12.93 1.89
C LEU A 18 -4.88 -13.89 0.95
N ASN A 19 -5.05 -13.48 -0.31
CA ASN A 19 -5.52 -14.40 -1.32
C ASN A 19 -4.67 -15.67 -1.34
N ASP A 20 -5.32 -16.79 -1.65
CA ASP A 20 -4.62 -18.04 -1.96
C ASP A 20 -3.56 -17.76 -3.04
N PRO A 21 -2.28 -18.15 -2.83
CA PRO A 21 -1.24 -18.04 -3.86
C PRO A 21 -1.63 -18.66 -5.21
N ALA A 22 -2.55 -19.62 -5.24
CA ALA A 22 -3.12 -20.17 -6.48
C ALA A 22 -3.90 -19.13 -7.30
N VAL A 23 -4.42 -18.06 -6.67
CA VAL A 23 -5.19 -16.98 -7.31
C VAL A 23 -4.29 -15.84 -7.80
N ILE A 24 -3.26 -15.50 -7.02
CA ILE A 24 -2.35 -14.38 -7.33
C ILE A 24 -1.03 -14.84 -7.96
N GLY A 25 -0.87 -16.14 -8.20
CA GLY A 25 0.35 -16.74 -8.74
C GLY A 25 1.41 -16.98 -7.67
N SER A 26 2.25 -17.99 -7.90
CA SER A 26 3.40 -18.28 -7.03
C SER A 26 4.58 -17.38 -7.40
N PRO A 27 5.35 -16.84 -6.43
CA PRO A 27 6.53 -16.04 -6.70
C PRO A 27 7.46 -16.69 -7.74
N GLY A 28 7.90 -15.91 -8.73
CA GLY A 28 8.77 -16.40 -9.81
C GLY A 28 8.06 -16.99 -11.03
N THR A 29 6.73 -16.87 -11.13
CA THR A 29 5.95 -17.25 -12.32
C THR A 29 5.45 -16.01 -13.09
N ASP A 30 5.12 -16.17 -14.37
CA ASP A 30 4.66 -15.07 -15.24
C ASP A 30 3.33 -14.42 -14.78
N TYR A 31 2.56 -15.13 -13.94
CA TYR A 31 1.29 -14.66 -13.37
C TYR A 31 1.42 -14.26 -11.90
N ALA A 32 2.63 -14.26 -11.34
CA ALA A 32 2.87 -13.90 -9.95
C ALA A 32 2.67 -12.40 -9.74
N PHE A 33 1.71 -12.07 -8.87
CA PHE A 33 1.66 -10.78 -8.23
C PHE A 33 2.39 -10.90 -6.88
N PRO A 34 3.50 -10.17 -6.65
CA PRO A 34 4.20 -10.26 -5.38
C PRO A 34 3.25 -9.94 -4.23
N ALA A 35 3.14 -10.83 -3.24
CA ALA A 35 2.35 -10.62 -2.05
C ALA A 35 3.00 -11.28 -0.83
N GLY A 36 2.60 -10.84 0.36
CA GLY A 36 3.28 -11.17 1.61
C GLY A 36 4.48 -10.27 1.86
N SER A 37 5.45 -10.78 2.63
CA SER A 37 6.68 -10.06 2.92
C SER A 37 7.58 -10.03 1.68
N ILE A 38 8.07 -8.84 1.35
CA ILE A 38 8.94 -8.57 0.20
C ILE A 38 10.23 -7.96 0.74
N PRO A 39 11.42 -8.49 0.40
CA PRO A 39 12.67 -7.84 0.75
C PRO A 39 12.81 -6.49 0.02
N PRO A 40 13.09 -5.38 0.74
CA PRO A 40 13.39 -4.10 0.11
C PRO A 40 14.56 -4.20 -0.87
N THR A 41 14.50 -3.42 -1.93
CA THR A 41 15.54 -3.32 -2.94
C THR A 41 15.97 -1.87 -3.13
N ALA A 42 17.15 -1.66 -3.70
CA ALA A 42 17.56 -0.33 -4.10
C ALA A 42 16.74 0.12 -5.32
N ALA A 43 16.20 1.33 -5.27
CA ALA A 43 15.56 1.94 -6.43
C ALA A 43 16.61 2.17 -7.55
N PRO A 44 16.23 2.02 -8.83
CA PRO A 44 17.14 2.29 -9.94
C PRO A 44 17.52 3.78 -9.99
N SER A 45 18.66 4.07 -10.63
CA SER A 45 19.08 5.46 -10.86
C SER A 45 18.04 6.21 -11.69
N GLY A 46 17.63 7.39 -11.22
CA GLY A 46 16.60 8.20 -11.89
C GLY A 46 15.16 7.76 -11.61
N ALA A 47 14.94 6.86 -10.65
CA ALA A 47 13.61 6.47 -10.20
C ALA A 47 12.79 7.67 -9.71
N SER A 48 11.53 7.72 -10.13
CA SER A 48 10.51 8.61 -9.57
C SER A 48 10.28 8.34 -8.08
N LEU A 49 9.65 9.28 -7.38
CA LEU A 49 9.29 9.12 -5.96
C LEU A 49 8.44 7.86 -5.72
N ALA A 50 7.49 7.58 -6.61
CA ALA A 50 6.65 6.40 -6.55
C ALA A 50 7.44 5.09 -6.72
N GLU A 51 8.42 5.06 -7.63
CA GLU A 51 9.30 3.91 -7.83
C GLU A 51 10.25 3.71 -6.63
N GLN A 52 10.74 4.79 -6.03
CA GLN A 52 11.55 4.73 -4.82
C GLN A 52 10.75 4.14 -3.64
N LEU A 53 9.51 4.60 -3.42
CA LEU A 53 8.62 4.01 -2.40
C LEU A 53 8.26 2.56 -2.70
N ALA A 54 8.02 2.21 -3.96
CA ALA A 54 7.75 0.83 -4.37
C ALA A 54 8.94 -0.10 -4.08
N ALA A 55 10.18 0.37 -4.30
CA ALA A 55 11.38 -0.42 -4.07
C ALA A 55 11.60 -0.79 -2.60
N VAL A 56 11.12 0.05 -1.67
CA VAL A 56 11.23 -0.16 -0.21
C VAL A 56 9.96 -0.76 0.41
N THR A 57 9.01 -1.21 -0.41
CA THR A 57 7.84 -1.95 0.09
C THR A 57 8.27 -3.25 0.75
N GLU A 58 7.91 -3.40 2.02
CA GLU A 58 8.24 -4.58 2.84
C GLU A 58 7.08 -5.57 2.94
N LEU A 59 5.86 -5.07 2.79
CA LEU A 59 4.65 -5.88 2.80
C LEU A 59 3.73 -5.43 1.67
N ARG A 60 3.25 -6.40 0.91
CA ARG A 60 2.21 -6.21 -0.09
C ARG A 60 1.08 -7.23 0.13
N CYS A 61 -0.09 -6.74 0.52
CA CYS A 61 -1.29 -7.56 0.63
C CYS A 61 -2.14 -7.34 -0.61
N VAL A 62 -2.57 -8.43 -1.25
CA VAL A 62 -3.32 -8.38 -2.50
C VAL A 62 -4.53 -9.28 -2.42
N TRP A 63 -5.67 -8.73 -2.80
CA TRP A 63 -6.92 -9.46 -2.99
C TRP A 63 -7.37 -9.27 -4.42
N ARG A 64 -7.46 -10.40 -5.11
CA ARG A 64 -7.84 -10.56 -6.51
C ARG A 64 -9.00 -11.55 -6.65
N ASP A 65 -9.96 -11.24 -7.50
CA ASP A 65 -10.90 -12.25 -8.00
C ASP A 65 -10.31 -12.82 -9.30
N PRO A 66 -10.05 -14.15 -9.40
CA PRO A 66 -9.50 -14.74 -10.62
C PRO A 66 -10.46 -14.65 -11.82
N GLY A 67 -11.76 -14.48 -11.57
CA GLY A 67 -12.77 -14.23 -12.60
C GLY A 67 -12.92 -12.76 -12.98
N ALA A 68 -12.21 -11.84 -12.31
CA ALA A 68 -12.24 -10.41 -12.59
C ALA A 68 -10.95 -9.92 -13.26
N ASP A 69 -11.11 -9.02 -14.22
CA ASP A 69 -10.00 -8.38 -14.91
C ASP A 69 -9.34 -7.25 -14.09
N ILE A 70 -9.93 -6.88 -12.95
CA ILE A 70 -9.44 -5.84 -12.04
C ILE A 70 -9.08 -6.43 -10.67
N THR A 71 -8.02 -5.89 -10.05
CA THR A 71 -7.66 -6.26 -8.67
C THR A 71 -8.47 -5.38 -7.71
N PRO A 72 -9.41 -5.94 -6.93
CA PRO A 72 -10.27 -5.18 -6.05
C PRO A 72 -9.53 -4.54 -4.88
N MET A 73 -8.43 -5.09 -4.37
CA MET A 73 -7.71 -4.45 -3.27
C MET A 73 -6.22 -4.76 -3.23
N ARG A 74 -5.42 -3.72 -2.99
CA ARG A 74 -3.99 -3.80 -2.70
C ARG A 74 -3.64 -2.91 -1.52
N ILE A 75 -2.84 -3.43 -0.60
CA ILE A 75 -2.26 -2.67 0.51
C ILE A 75 -0.75 -2.86 0.45
N GLU A 76 0.01 -1.79 0.50
CA GLU A 76 1.47 -1.81 0.52
C GLU A 76 1.97 -1.03 1.73
N ILE A 77 2.92 -1.62 2.45
CA ILE A 77 3.51 -1.02 3.66
C ILE A 77 5.03 -1.04 3.53
N ALA A 78 5.65 0.07 3.85
CA ALA A 78 7.09 0.27 3.76
C ALA A 78 7.61 1.02 4.99
N THR A 79 8.82 0.66 5.45
CA THR A 79 9.64 1.59 6.23
C THR A 79 10.38 2.50 5.26
N VAL A 80 10.22 3.82 5.43
CA VAL A 80 10.71 4.82 4.49
C VAL A 80 11.43 5.95 5.22
N GLU A 81 12.32 6.62 4.50
CA GLU A 81 12.84 7.90 4.95
C GLU A 81 11.71 8.95 4.95
N PRO A 82 11.43 9.66 6.06
CA PRO A 82 10.26 10.53 6.15
C PRO A 82 10.29 11.65 5.11
N ALA A 83 11.49 12.12 4.73
CA ALA A 83 11.66 13.13 3.70
C ALA A 83 11.15 12.65 2.33
N LEU A 84 11.49 11.42 1.92
CA LEU A 84 11.05 10.83 0.65
C LEU A 84 9.51 10.72 0.60
N ALA A 85 8.91 10.21 1.67
CA ALA A 85 7.46 10.04 1.73
C ALA A 85 6.72 11.37 1.84
N THR A 86 7.28 12.36 2.56
CA THR A 86 6.72 13.72 2.60
C THR A 86 6.75 14.37 1.23
N GLU A 87 7.86 14.22 0.48
CA GLU A 87 7.98 14.74 -0.87
C GLU A 87 6.96 14.09 -1.82
N TYR A 88 6.80 12.76 -1.74
CA TYR A 88 5.78 12.03 -2.48
C TYR A 88 4.37 12.52 -2.14
N LEU A 89 4.01 12.60 -0.85
CA LEU A 89 2.70 13.11 -0.44
C LEU A 89 2.47 14.55 -0.91
N GLY A 90 3.51 15.37 -0.96
CA GLY A 90 3.46 16.73 -1.48
C GLY A 90 3.19 16.82 -2.99
N SER A 91 3.50 15.78 -3.77
CA SER A 91 3.19 15.74 -5.20
C SER A 91 1.75 15.31 -5.50
N LEU A 92 1.13 14.54 -4.60
CA LEU A 92 -0.19 13.93 -4.81
C LEU A 92 -1.34 14.92 -5.10
N PRO A 93 -1.39 16.16 -4.55
CA PRO A 93 -2.41 17.13 -4.94
C PRO A 93 -2.40 17.45 -6.44
N GLY A 94 -1.23 17.47 -7.07
CA GLY A 94 -1.10 17.65 -8.53
C GLY A 94 -1.68 16.47 -9.34
N GLU A 95 -1.84 15.31 -8.69
CA GLU A 95 -2.44 14.10 -9.26
C GLU A 95 -3.94 13.97 -8.90
N GLY A 96 -4.52 14.97 -8.23
CA GLY A 96 -5.93 15.02 -7.85
C GLY A 96 -6.25 14.36 -6.50
N TYR A 97 -5.26 14.13 -5.64
CA TYR A 97 -5.51 13.73 -4.26
C TYR A 97 -5.93 14.91 -3.40
N THR A 98 -6.77 14.63 -2.42
CA THR A 98 -7.08 15.54 -1.31
C THR A 98 -6.20 15.15 -0.12
N CYS A 99 -5.35 16.09 0.30
CA CYS A 99 -4.45 15.93 1.45
C CYS A 99 -4.82 16.97 2.51
N PRO A 100 -5.68 16.63 3.51
CA PRO A 100 -5.95 17.53 4.61
C PRO A 100 -4.67 17.86 5.42
N PRO A 101 -4.69 18.96 6.20
CA PRO A 101 -3.59 19.25 7.13
C PRO A 101 -3.26 18.04 8.00
N ALA A 102 -1.97 17.83 8.24
CA ALA A 102 -1.49 16.73 9.08
C ALA A 102 -2.16 16.77 10.46
N THR A 103 -2.55 15.60 10.96
CA THR A 103 -3.16 15.45 12.28
C THR A 103 -2.16 14.76 13.19
N GLY A 104 -1.47 15.54 14.03
CA GLY A 104 -0.34 15.03 14.80
C GLY A 104 0.83 14.65 13.90
N GLU A 105 1.37 13.44 14.09
CA GLU A 105 2.50 12.88 13.31
C GLU A 105 2.06 12.19 12.01
N ALA A 106 0.75 12.17 11.72
CA ALA A 106 0.18 11.47 10.59
C ALA A 106 -0.26 12.42 9.47
N THR A 107 0.11 12.08 8.24
CA THR A 107 -0.39 12.70 7.02
C THR A 107 -1.14 11.67 6.19
N VAL A 108 -2.32 12.05 5.69
CA VAL A 108 -3.15 11.22 4.83
C VAL A 108 -3.52 11.99 3.57
N CYS A 109 -3.44 11.32 2.42
CA CYS A 109 -3.90 11.81 1.14
C CYS A 109 -4.83 10.74 0.55
N SER A 110 -6.02 11.14 0.09
CA SER A 110 -6.94 10.23 -0.56
C SER A 110 -7.42 10.76 -1.91
N LYS A 111 -7.77 9.85 -2.81
CA LYS A 111 -8.32 10.15 -4.12
C LYS A 111 -9.38 9.11 -4.46
N ASP A 112 -10.57 9.59 -4.78
CA ASP A 112 -11.59 8.77 -5.40
C ASP A 112 -11.64 9.07 -6.90
N SER A 113 -11.80 8.03 -7.69
CA SER A 113 -11.82 8.09 -9.14
C SER A 113 -12.68 6.95 -9.71
N GLN A 114 -12.72 6.86 -11.03
CA GLN A 114 -13.40 5.77 -11.73
C GLN A 114 -12.41 5.12 -12.69
N ASP A 115 -12.34 3.79 -12.68
CA ASP A 115 -11.58 3.06 -13.68
C ASP A 115 -12.19 3.32 -15.07
N THR A 116 -11.35 3.73 -16.02
CA THR A 116 -11.83 4.19 -17.33
C THR A 116 -12.30 3.04 -18.22
N ARG A 117 -11.84 1.82 -17.97
CA ARG A 117 -12.18 0.63 -18.76
C ARG A 117 -13.45 -0.04 -18.26
N TYR A 118 -13.61 -0.14 -16.95
CA TYR A 118 -14.71 -0.88 -16.32
C TYR A 118 -15.78 0.01 -15.68
N ALA A 119 -15.55 1.32 -15.64
CA ALA A 119 -16.47 2.30 -15.04
C ALA A 119 -16.80 2.01 -13.56
N VAL A 120 -15.89 1.36 -12.83
CA VAL A 120 -16.05 1.05 -11.41
C VAL A 120 -15.35 2.10 -10.53
N PRO A 121 -15.87 2.38 -9.33
CA PRO A 121 -15.22 3.30 -8.41
C PRO A 121 -13.88 2.73 -7.94
N VAL A 122 -12.87 3.60 -7.89
CA VAL A 122 -11.52 3.32 -7.38
C VAL A 122 -11.18 4.34 -6.31
N SER A 123 -10.72 3.86 -5.16
CA SER A 123 -10.22 4.70 -4.07
C SER A 123 -8.74 4.41 -3.85
N SER A 124 -7.95 5.46 -3.70
CA SER A 124 -6.52 5.39 -3.40
C SER A 124 -6.24 6.21 -2.15
N THR A 125 -5.52 5.63 -1.20
CA THR A 125 -5.09 6.30 0.03
C THR A 125 -3.59 6.13 0.21
N ALA A 126 -2.89 7.23 0.46
CA ALA A 126 -1.51 7.26 0.88
C ALA A 126 -1.44 7.84 2.30
N PHE A 127 -0.78 7.13 3.20
CA PHE A 127 -0.67 7.49 4.61
C PHE A 127 0.79 7.40 5.05
N LEU A 128 1.25 8.41 5.76
CA LEU A 128 2.57 8.42 6.40
C LEU A 128 2.40 8.73 7.88
N ARG A 129 3.05 7.93 8.72
CA ARG A 129 3.28 8.24 10.13
C ARG A 129 4.68 7.80 10.50
N ASP A 130 5.47 8.72 11.06
CA ASP A 130 6.88 8.52 11.37
C ASP A 130 7.65 8.02 10.13
N HIS A 131 8.11 6.77 10.18
CA HIS A 131 8.82 6.09 9.09
C HIS A 131 7.94 5.06 8.37
N THR A 132 6.66 4.92 8.71
CA THR A 132 5.79 3.92 8.11
C THR A 132 4.91 4.57 7.06
N PHE A 133 5.08 4.14 5.81
CA PHE A 133 4.23 4.52 4.71
C PHE A 133 3.27 3.38 4.36
N ILE A 134 1.99 3.72 4.18
CA ILE A 134 0.93 2.79 3.80
C ILE A 134 0.27 3.34 2.53
N ARG A 135 0.20 2.52 1.49
CA ARG A 135 -0.62 2.77 0.30
C ARG A 135 -1.74 1.75 0.23
N VAL A 136 -2.97 2.22 0.04
CA VAL A 136 -4.15 1.39 -0.17
C VAL A 136 -4.76 1.76 -1.51
N GLU A 137 -5.04 0.77 -2.33
CA GLU A 137 -5.85 0.91 -3.54
C GLU A 137 -7.00 -0.08 -3.49
N GLN A 138 -8.20 0.41 -3.78
CA GLN A 138 -9.43 -0.36 -3.77
C GLN A 138 -10.22 -0.08 -5.03
N ALA A 139 -10.78 -1.11 -5.65
CA ALA A 139 -11.66 -1.00 -6.80
C ALA A 139 -12.93 -1.81 -6.56
N ASN A 140 -14.09 -1.17 -6.65
CA ASN A 140 -15.41 -1.79 -6.50
C ASN A 140 -15.60 -2.63 -5.20
N VAL A 141 -14.85 -2.31 -4.13
CA VAL A 141 -14.96 -2.97 -2.83
C VAL A 141 -14.99 -1.92 -1.72
N PRO A 142 -16.12 -1.79 -1.00
CA PRO A 142 -16.17 -0.93 0.17
C PRO A 142 -15.41 -1.61 1.32
N THR A 143 -14.61 -0.83 2.04
CA THR A 143 -14.04 -1.27 3.32
C THR A 143 -14.46 -0.27 4.39
N THR A 144 -14.92 -0.77 5.52
CA THR A 144 -15.25 0.06 6.67
C THR A 144 -13.99 0.25 7.50
N ASP A 145 -13.52 1.49 7.62
CA ASP A 145 -12.39 1.89 8.46
C ASP A 145 -11.12 1.00 8.30
N LEU A 146 -10.76 0.69 7.05
CA LEU A 146 -9.58 -0.11 6.76
C LEU A 146 -8.30 0.55 7.31
N LEU A 147 -8.14 1.86 7.14
CA LEU A 147 -6.96 2.57 7.61
C LEU A 147 -6.87 2.57 9.16
N GLY A 148 -7.99 2.70 9.88
CA GLY A 148 -8.02 2.56 11.34
C GLY A 148 -7.66 1.15 11.81
N THR A 149 -8.13 0.13 11.08
CA THR A 149 -7.77 -1.28 11.34
C THR A 149 -6.28 -1.52 11.14
N LEU A 150 -5.69 -1.01 10.04
CA LEU A 150 -4.25 -1.10 9.78
C LEU A 150 -3.45 -0.38 10.87
N GLN A 151 -3.89 0.81 11.28
CA GLN A 151 -3.23 1.56 12.35
C GLN A 151 -3.22 0.80 13.66
N THR A 152 -4.35 0.22 14.05
CA THR A 152 -4.45 -0.60 15.28
C THR A 152 -3.54 -1.82 15.22
N LYS A 153 -3.31 -2.40 14.05
CA LYS A 153 -2.44 -3.57 13.90
C LYS A 153 -0.95 -3.25 13.91
N ILE A 154 -0.57 -2.07 13.43
CA ILE A 154 0.83 -1.65 13.37
C ILE A 154 1.28 -1.03 14.70
N TRP A 155 0.40 -0.25 15.35
CA TRP A 155 0.75 0.58 16.52
C TRP A 155 -0.09 0.32 17.78
N GLY A 156 -1.09 -0.57 17.72
CA GLY A 156 -1.98 -0.86 18.85
C GLY A 156 -1.54 -2.02 19.74
#